data_AF-A0A4W5REB4-F1
#
_entry.id   AF-A0A4W5REB4-F1
#
_cell.length_a   1.000
_cell.length_b   1.000
_cell.length_c   1.000
_cell.angle_alpha   90.00
_cell.angle_beta   90.00
_cell.angle_gamma   90.00
#
_symmetry.space_group_name_H-M   'P 1'
#
loop_
_entity.id
_entity.type
_entity.pdbx_description
1 polymer ?
#
loop_
_entity_poly.entity_id
_entity_poly.type
_entity_poly.pdbx_seq_one_letter_code
_entity_poly.pdbx_strand_id
1 'polypeptide(L)'
;MHQLLFTKIHRPPPLVLPDAAVLSCHYILKENIATFFTRFVAEGKATVRLKEPALDFCLSKSDANSLKNFLLAARLSHRGNDTDTRDVEKPKKKLTIVSKKDYPLTSTFPYSLEQLQVSYCNLSQVKMRILSLKALRRLDLSNNHIKKLPATICRLGHLAELVLHNGDALCLSSLQRTLQHLDLKLIKFKLDDNKLVWLPFHIGHISKLRFLSAAHKQLALTFPLTLQEMASRAVANIRLVLYNILFLDNAFSKA
;
A
#
# COMPACT_ATOMS: atom_id res chain seq x y z
N MET A 1 20.00 -28.22 5.52
CA MET A 1 19.27 -28.02 4.24
C MET A 1 18.38 -26.78 4.37
N HIS A 2 18.80 -25.62 3.85
CA HIS A 2 17.97 -24.41 3.91
C HIS A 2 17.23 -24.23 2.58
N GLN A 3 15.92 -24.53 2.58
CA GLN A 3 15.00 -24.36 1.46
C GLN A 3 14.34 -22.97 1.55
N LEU A 4 14.34 -22.20 0.46
CA LEU A 4 13.61 -20.93 0.36
C LEU A 4 12.47 -21.07 -0.66
N LEU A 5 11.28 -20.60 -0.28
CA LEU A 5 10.03 -20.70 -1.04
C LEU A 5 9.89 -19.52 -2.02
N PHE A 6 9.59 -19.76 -3.30
CA PHE A 6 9.31 -18.70 -4.28
C PHE A 6 8.09 -19.02 -5.15
N THR A 7 7.26 -18.00 -5.41
CA THR A 7 6.13 -18.05 -6.35
C THR A 7 6.51 -17.44 -7.71
N LYS A 8 6.28 -18.20 -8.79
CA LYS A 8 6.55 -17.87 -10.20
C LYS A 8 5.69 -16.68 -10.68
N ILE A 9 6.27 -15.72 -11.40
CA ILE A 9 5.53 -14.70 -12.19
C ILE A 9 5.97 -14.83 -13.67
N HIS A 10 5.00 -15.07 -14.56
CA HIS A 10 5.05 -15.31 -16.02
C HIS A 10 6.04 -14.44 -16.83
N ARG A 11 6.64 -14.86 -17.97
CA ARG A 11 6.54 -16.05 -18.87
C ARG A 11 7.81 -16.09 -19.78
N PRO A 12 8.22 -17.26 -20.31
CA PRO A 12 8.60 -17.43 -21.72
C PRO A 12 7.64 -18.41 -22.43
N PRO A 13 7.61 -18.49 -23.78
CA PRO A 13 7.18 -19.72 -24.44
C PRO A 13 8.22 -20.29 -25.43
N PRO A 14 8.16 -21.59 -25.79
CA PRO A 14 7.35 -22.66 -25.22
C PRO A 14 8.21 -23.81 -24.66
N LEU A 15 7.92 -24.24 -23.44
CA LEU A 15 8.10 -25.64 -23.06
C LEU A 15 6.77 -26.05 -22.42
N VAL A 16 6.08 -26.94 -23.12
CA VAL A 16 4.83 -27.55 -22.69
C VAL A 16 5.11 -28.33 -21.41
N LEU A 17 4.44 -27.97 -20.31
CA LEU A 17 4.24 -28.85 -19.16
C LEU A 17 2.81 -28.64 -18.63
N PRO A 18 2.18 -29.69 -18.05
CA PRO A 18 0.74 -29.82 -17.95
C PRO A 18 0.14 -29.10 -16.74
N ASP A 19 -1.18 -29.11 -16.72
CA ASP A 19 -2.12 -28.39 -15.87
C ASP A 19 -1.83 -28.27 -14.37
N ALA A 20 -2.25 -27.10 -13.85
CA ALA A 20 -2.90 -26.89 -12.56
C ALA A 20 -2.26 -27.49 -11.28
N ALA A 21 -1.19 -26.86 -10.79
CA ALA A 21 -0.94 -26.61 -9.37
C ALA A 21 0.25 -25.66 -9.23
N VAL A 22 0.25 -24.77 -8.25
CA VAL A 22 1.42 -23.96 -7.90
C VAL A 22 2.50 -24.90 -7.35
N LEU A 23 3.30 -25.49 -8.25
CA LEU A 23 4.46 -26.29 -7.90
C LEU A 23 5.51 -25.37 -7.30
N SER A 24 5.76 -25.52 -6.00
CA SER A 24 6.96 -25.01 -5.34
C SER A 24 8.18 -25.63 -6.01
N CYS A 25 8.90 -24.84 -6.81
CA CYS A 25 10.16 -25.27 -7.42
C CYS A 25 11.31 -25.01 -6.44
N HIS A 26 11.98 -26.08 -6.00
CA HIS A 26 13.17 -25.99 -5.15
C HIS A 26 14.42 -25.97 -6.01
N TYR A 27 15.29 -24.98 -5.79
CA TYR A 27 16.58 -24.87 -6.48
C TYR A 27 17.72 -24.91 -5.48
N ILE A 28 18.72 -25.75 -5.75
CA ILE A 28 19.93 -25.84 -4.95
C ILE A 28 20.82 -24.65 -5.31
N LEU A 29 21.28 -23.89 -4.31
CA LEU A 29 22.15 -22.73 -4.52
C LEU A 29 23.65 -23.04 -4.36
N LYS A 30 24.00 -24.07 -3.57
CA LYS A 30 25.38 -24.51 -3.33
C LYS A 30 26.06 -24.83 -4.66
N GLU A 31 27.17 -24.15 -4.98
CA GLU A 31 27.98 -24.32 -6.20
C GLU A 31 27.23 -24.16 -7.56
N ASN A 32 25.92 -23.89 -7.52
CA ASN A 32 25.03 -23.91 -8.68
C ASN A 32 24.61 -22.50 -9.17
N ILE A 33 25.19 -21.44 -8.63
CA ILE A 33 24.98 -20.07 -9.12
C ILE A 33 26.06 -19.75 -10.14
N ALA A 34 25.65 -19.36 -11.35
CA ALA A 34 26.56 -18.91 -12.40
C ALA A 34 26.90 -17.43 -12.23
N THR A 35 25.92 -16.57 -11.97
CA THR A 35 26.14 -15.12 -11.88
C THR A 35 25.05 -14.41 -11.06
N PHE A 36 25.45 -13.37 -10.33
CA PHE A 36 24.53 -12.41 -9.68
C PHE A 36 24.55 -11.08 -10.43
N PHE A 37 23.42 -10.65 -10.96
CA PHE A 37 23.23 -9.34 -11.57
C PHE A 37 22.63 -8.37 -10.55
N THR A 38 23.49 -7.56 -9.92
CA THR A 38 23.10 -6.72 -8.76
C THR A 38 23.07 -5.21 -9.04
N ARG A 39 23.17 -4.79 -10.32
CA ARG A 39 23.23 -3.38 -10.73
C ARG A 39 22.07 -2.53 -10.20
N PHE A 40 20.89 -3.14 -10.05
CA PHE A 40 19.64 -2.45 -9.68
C PHE A 40 19.11 -2.85 -8.30
N VAL A 41 19.98 -3.37 -7.40
CA VAL A 41 19.56 -3.82 -6.06
C VAL A 41 18.97 -2.68 -5.24
N ALA A 42 19.50 -1.45 -5.39
CA ALA A 42 18.95 -0.26 -4.75
C ALA A 42 17.52 0.05 -5.20
N GLU A 43 17.12 -0.37 -6.39
CA GLU A 43 15.75 -0.23 -6.93
C GLU A 43 14.86 -1.44 -6.58
N GLY A 44 15.39 -2.43 -5.87
CA GLY A 44 14.67 -3.65 -5.54
C GLY A 44 14.64 -4.68 -6.67
N LYS A 45 15.64 -4.66 -7.55
CA LYS A 45 15.76 -5.59 -8.68
C LYS A 45 17.11 -6.31 -8.65
N ALA A 46 17.11 -7.61 -8.86
CA ALA A 46 18.33 -8.39 -9.12
C ALA A 46 17.98 -9.63 -9.94
N THR A 47 18.97 -10.16 -10.64
CA THR A 47 18.83 -11.46 -11.32
C THR A 47 19.86 -12.42 -10.79
N VAL A 48 19.45 -13.63 -10.43
CA VAL A 48 20.36 -14.73 -10.07
C VAL A 48 20.29 -15.77 -11.18
N ARG A 49 21.42 -16.02 -11.84
CA ARG A 49 21.52 -17.06 -12.89
C ARG A 49 22.02 -18.35 -12.27
N LEU A 50 21.29 -19.44 -12.45
CA LEU A 50 21.74 -20.79 -12.09
C LEU A 50 22.49 -21.48 -13.23
N LYS A 51 23.34 -22.44 -12.87
CA LYS A 51 24.00 -23.33 -13.83
C LYS A 51 23.05 -24.45 -14.25
N GLU A 52 22.42 -25.11 -13.27
CA GLU A 52 21.51 -26.24 -13.49
C GLU A 52 20.24 -26.16 -12.61
N PRO A 53 19.03 -26.08 -13.22
CA PRO A 53 18.81 -25.80 -14.64
C PRO A 53 19.29 -24.38 -14.99
N ALA A 54 19.75 -24.19 -16.23
CA ALA A 54 20.17 -22.89 -16.74
C ALA A 54 18.98 -21.92 -16.80
N LEU A 55 18.80 -21.14 -15.74
CA LEU A 55 17.62 -20.30 -15.51
C LEU A 55 18.01 -19.00 -14.80
N ASP A 56 17.35 -17.92 -15.21
CA ASP A 56 17.46 -16.61 -14.59
C ASP A 56 16.29 -16.35 -13.63
N PHE A 57 16.59 -16.17 -12.35
CA PHE A 57 15.65 -15.73 -11.32
C PHE A 57 15.65 -14.22 -11.22
N CYS A 58 14.67 -13.58 -11.86
CA CYS A 58 14.47 -12.14 -11.79
C CYS A 58 13.69 -11.78 -10.51
N LEU A 59 14.41 -11.31 -9.50
CA LEU A 59 13.85 -10.69 -8.30
C LEU A 59 13.49 -9.25 -8.65
N SER A 60 12.24 -8.88 -8.41
CA SER A 60 11.76 -7.53 -8.64
C SER A 60 10.75 -7.13 -7.57
N LYS A 61 10.59 -5.82 -7.36
CA LYS A 61 9.67 -5.25 -6.35
C LYS A 61 10.02 -5.68 -4.91
N SER A 62 11.30 -5.95 -4.66
CA SER A 62 11.80 -6.29 -3.34
C SER A 62 12.29 -5.04 -2.63
N ASP A 63 12.14 -4.99 -1.30
CA ASP A 63 12.86 -4.02 -0.49
C ASP A 63 14.38 -4.15 -0.73
N ALA A 64 15.08 -3.03 -0.93
CA ALA A 64 16.51 -3.06 -1.27
C ALA A 64 17.35 -3.75 -0.19
N ASN A 65 16.99 -3.60 1.09
CA ASN A 65 17.70 -4.22 2.19
C ASN A 65 17.37 -5.72 2.27
N SER A 66 16.09 -6.09 2.17
CA SER A 66 15.71 -7.51 2.10
C SER A 66 16.37 -8.22 0.92
N LEU A 67 16.49 -7.54 -0.22
CA LEU A 67 17.16 -8.08 -1.41
C LEU A 67 18.66 -8.22 -1.20
N LYS A 68 19.33 -7.24 -0.59
CA LYS A 68 20.75 -7.35 -0.21
C LYS A 68 20.97 -8.54 0.72
N ASN A 69 20.13 -8.70 1.73
CA ASN A 69 20.21 -9.79 2.70
C ASN A 69 19.99 -11.14 2.03
N PHE A 70 18.99 -11.25 1.15
CA PHE A 70 18.78 -12.44 0.34
C PHE A 70 20.01 -12.78 -0.52
N LEU A 71 20.57 -11.79 -1.23
CA LEU A 71 21.74 -12.00 -2.08
C LEU A 71 22.98 -12.39 -1.26
N LEU A 72 23.15 -11.84 -0.06
CA LEU A 72 24.21 -12.24 0.86
C LEU A 72 24.02 -13.70 1.30
N ALA A 73 22.82 -14.07 1.74
CA ALA A 73 22.51 -15.45 2.13
C ALA A 73 22.70 -16.43 0.95
N ALA A 74 22.30 -16.04 -0.26
CA ALA A 74 22.51 -16.83 -1.47
C ALA A 74 24.00 -16.99 -1.82
N ARG A 75 24.81 -15.94 -1.64
CA ARG A 75 26.27 -15.99 -1.83
C ARG A 75 26.96 -16.90 -0.82
N LEU A 76 26.54 -16.83 0.45
CA LEU A 76 27.07 -17.69 1.52
C LEU A 76 26.69 -19.16 1.28
N SER A 77 25.41 -19.40 0.96
CA SER A 77 24.91 -20.74 0.61
C SER A 77 25.62 -21.31 -0.62
N HIS A 78 25.92 -20.48 -1.61
CA HIS A 78 26.69 -20.87 -2.79
C HIS A 78 28.11 -21.32 -2.45
N ARG A 79 28.77 -20.63 -1.49
CA ARG A 79 30.13 -20.92 -1.04
C ARG A 79 30.22 -22.01 0.03
N GLY A 80 29.10 -22.49 0.56
CA GLY A 80 29.06 -23.54 1.57
C GLY A 80 29.31 -23.08 3.01
N ASN A 81 29.19 -21.78 3.31
CA ASN A 81 29.31 -21.29 4.69
C ASN A 81 27.94 -21.31 5.39
N ASP A 82 27.88 -21.94 6.57
CA ASP A 82 26.70 -21.90 7.45
C ASP A 82 26.43 -20.48 7.96
N THR A 83 25.15 -20.11 7.95
CA THR A 83 24.70 -18.72 7.98
C THR A 83 24.61 -18.15 9.39
N ASP A 84 25.52 -17.24 9.74
CA ASP A 84 25.36 -16.36 10.88
C ASP A 84 24.64 -15.08 10.43
N THR A 85 23.30 -15.05 10.50
CA THR A 85 22.44 -13.95 9.98
C THR A 85 22.26 -12.81 10.97
N ARG A 86 23.21 -12.59 11.87
CA ARG A 86 23.05 -11.66 13.01
C ARG A 86 22.95 -10.17 12.62
N ASP A 87 23.35 -9.80 11.40
CA ASP A 87 23.31 -8.41 10.89
C ASP A 87 22.19 -8.12 9.88
N VAL A 88 21.06 -8.85 9.94
CA VAL A 88 19.90 -8.56 9.09
C VAL A 88 19.22 -7.26 9.56
N GLU A 89 19.57 -6.16 8.90
CA GLU A 89 18.91 -4.87 9.09
C GLU A 89 17.39 -5.02 8.80
N LYS A 90 16.55 -4.73 9.80
CA LYS A 90 15.10 -4.96 9.72
C LYS A 90 14.48 -4.12 8.58
N PRO A 91 13.53 -4.68 7.80
CA PRO A 91 12.88 -3.95 6.73
C PRO A 91 12.16 -2.71 7.25
N LYS A 92 12.29 -1.59 6.54
CA LYS A 92 11.71 -0.30 6.95
C LYS A 92 10.20 -0.33 6.80
N LYS A 93 9.49 -0.42 7.93
CA LYS A 93 8.02 -0.48 7.97
C LYS A 93 7.34 0.88 8.00
N LYS A 94 8.01 1.92 8.49
CA LYS A 94 7.44 3.27 8.65
C LYS A 94 8.37 4.30 8.03
N LEU A 95 7.78 5.24 7.30
CA LEU A 95 8.49 6.36 6.70
C LEU A 95 7.64 7.61 6.81
N THR A 96 8.26 8.69 7.27
CA THR A 96 7.65 10.01 7.41
C THR A 96 8.49 11.01 6.64
N ILE A 97 7.84 11.75 5.76
CA ILE A 97 8.41 12.79 4.91
C ILE A 97 7.57 14.04 5.18
N VAL A 98 8.18 15.08 5.76
CA VAL A 98 7.48 16.31 6.17
C VAL A 98 7.92 17.54 5.38
N SER A 99 8.74 17.35 4.35
CA SER A 99 9.24 18.42 3.51
C SER A 99 9.50 17.91 2.11
N LYS A 100 9.25 18.79 1.13
CA LYS A 100 9.54 18.51 -0.28
C LYS A 100 11.00 18.12 -0.53
N LYS A 101 11.95 18.60 0.27
CA LYS A 101 13.38 18.29 0.13
C LYS A 101 13.68 16.81 0.40
N ASP A 102 12.93 16.20 1.32
CA ASP A 102 13.13 14.81 1.76
C ASP A 102 12.31 13.82 0.90
N TYR A 103 11.47 14.32 -0.01
CA TYR A 103 10.67 13.49 -0.86
C TYR A 103 11.54 12.79 -1.91
N PRO A 104 11.57 11.44 -1.98
CA PRO A 104 12.42 10.73 -2.90
C PRO A 104 11.96 10.97 -4.35
N LEU A 105 12.70 11.80 -5.09
CA LEU A 105 12.39 12.08 -6.50
C LEU A 105 12.82 10.94 -7.41
N THR A 106 14.02 10.41 -7.17
CA THR A 106 14.69 9.39 -8.00
C THR A 106 14.66 8.00 -7.38
N SER A 107 14.74 7.90 -6.05
CA SER A 107 14.71 6.61 -5.35
C SER A 107 13.29 6.03 -5.23
N THR A 108 13.20 4.70 -5.21
CA THR A 108 11.94 3.99 -4.97
C THR A 108 11.62 3.97 -3.47
N PHE A 109 10.33 3.92 -3.14
CA PHE A 109 9.91 3.66 -1.78
C PHE A 109 10.21 2.19 -1.40
N PRO A 110 10.58 1.90 -0.14
CA PRO A 110 10.71 0.53 0.35
C PRO A 110 9.40 -0.24 0.15
N TYR A 111 9.42 -1.38 -0.56
CA TYR A 111 8.19 -2.17 -0.81
C TYR A 111 7.63 -2.83 0.45
N SER A 112 8.43 -2.92 1.52
CA SER A 112 8.08 -3.46 2.83
C SER A 112 7.29 -2.48 3.71
N LEU A 113 7.07 -1.25 3.22
CA LEU A 113 6.48 -0.18 4.00
C LEU A 113 5.01 -0.47 4.34
N GLU A 114 4.70 -0.42 5.62
CA GLU A 114 3.34 -0.57 6.16
C GLU A 114 2.70 0.79 6.49
N GLN A 115 3.52 1.81 6.79
CA GLN A 115 3.06 3.15 7.15
C GLN A 115 3.84 4.22 6.40
N LEU A 116 3.14 5.03 5.61
CA LEU A 116 3.70 6.16 4.89
C LEU A 116 3.00 7.45 5.30
N GLN A 117 3.78 8.43 5.75
CA GLN A 117 3.33 9.79 5.91
C GLN A 117 4.12 10.70 4.97
N VAL A 118 3.43 11.43 4.11
CA VAL A 118 4.01 12.45 3.24
C VAL A 118 3.23 13.73 3.42
N SER A 119 3.82 14.72 4.09
CA SER A 119 3.21 16.01 4.39
C SER A 119 4.09 17.15 3.89
N TYR A 120 3.49 18.30 3.56
CA TYR A 120 4.17 19.51 3.10
C TYR A 120 5.13 19.28 1.92
N CYS A 121 4.76 18.37 1.01
CA CYS A 121 5.54 18.04 -0.18
C CYS A 121 4.97 18.67 -1.46
N ASN A 122 3.93 19.50 -1.33
CA ASN A 122 3.20 20.15 -2.42
C ASN A 122 2.70 19.14 -3.47
N LEU A 123 2.34 17.92 -3.04
CA LEU A 123 1.84 16.90 -3.96
C LEU A 123 0.48 17.32 -4.50
N SER A 124 0.35 17.43 -5.82
CA SER A 124 -0.93 17.71 -6.50
C SER A 124 -1.74 16.45 -6.82
N GLN A 125 -1.07 15.29 -6.82
CA GLN A 125 -1.60 13.98 -7.19
C GLN A 125 -0.87 12.86 -6.44
N VAL A 126 -1.57 11.76 -6.17
CA VAL A 126 -0.94 10.54 -5.64
C VAL A 126 -0.12 9.88 -6.74
N LYS A 127 1.18 9.76 -6.54
CA LYS A 127 2.09 9.18 -7.54
C LYS A 127 1.99 7.65 -7.58
N MET A 128 2.18 7.07 -8.76
CA MET A 128 2.15 5.61 -8.96
C MET A 128 3.13 4.84 -8.07
N ARG A 129 4.26 5.46 -7.69
CA ARG A 129 5.26 4.87 -6.77
C ARG A 129 4.72 4.63 -5.35
N ILE A 130 3.72 5.40 -4.91
CA ILE A 130 3.01 5.16 -3.64
C ILE A 130 1.98 4.04 -3.85
N LEU A 131 1.28 4.05 -4.98
CA LEU A 131 0.24 3.07 -5.32
C LEU A 131 0.78 1.65 -5.59
N SER A 132 2.10 1.49 -5.72
CA SER A 132 2.77 0.19 -5.83
C SER A 132 3.09 -0.47 -4.47
N LEU A 133 2.92 0.23 -3.35
CA LEU A 133 3.25 -0.26 -2.01
C LEU A 133 2.18 -1.22 -1.48
N LYS A 134 2.29 -2.50 -1.85
CA LYS A 134 1.25 -3.51 -1.52
C LYS A 134 1.11 -3.79 -0.03
N ALA A 135 2.20 -3.68 0.74
CA ALA A 135 2.17 -3.88 2.19
C ALA A 135 1.56 -2.69 2.97
N LEU A 136 1.22 -1.59 2.30
CA LEU A 136 0.81 -0.37 2.97
C LEU A 136 -0.53 -0.51 3.68
N ARG A 137 -0.54 -0.22 4.98
CA ARG A 137 -1.70 -0.27 5.88
C ARG A 137 -2.18 1.11 6.29
N ARG A 138 -1.26 2.07 6.37
CA ARG A 138 -1.56 3.47 6.71
C ARG A 138 -0.91 4.40 5.69
N LEU A 139 -1.72 5.27 5.10
CA LEU A 139 -1.28 6.31 4.16
C LEU A 139 -1.80 7.66 4.65
N ASP A 140 -0.87 8.53 5.02
CA ASP A 140 -1.14 9.90 5.38
C ASP A 140 -0.54 10.83 4.32
N LEU A 141 -1.41 11.59 3.65
CA LEU A 141 -1.05 12.57 2.64
C LEU A 141 -1.55 13.97 3.02
N SER A 142 -1.76 14.21 4.32
CA SER A 142 -2.15 15.51 4.87
C SER A 142 -1.16 16.61 4.50
N ASN A 143 -1.64 17.85 4.49
CA ASN A 143 -0.87 19.05 4.19
C ASN A 143 -0.19 19.00 2.81
N ASN A 144 -0.91 18.50 1.80
CA ASN A 144 -0.55 18.59 0.39
C ASN A 144 -1.64 19.32 -0.40
N HIS A 145 -1.55 19.28 -1.73
CA HIS A 145 -2.52 19.91 -2.64
C HIS A 145 -3.22 18.87 -3.52
N ILE A 146 -3.51 17.69 -2.98
CA ILE A 146 -4.05 16.58 -3.76
C ILE A 146 -5.49 16.90 -4.14
N LYS A 147 -5.68 17.21 -5.43
CA LYS A 147 -7.00 17.57 -5.96
C LYS A 147 -7.87 16.37 -6.28
N LYS A 148 -7.23 15.27 -6.67
CA LYS A 148 -7.87 14.05 -7.15
C LYS A 148 -7.25 12.84 -6.49
N LEU A 149 -8.08 12.03 -5.85
CA LEU A 149 -7.70 10.69 -5.41
C LEU A 149 -7.95 9.74 -6.58
N PRO A 150 -6.93 9.06 -7.14
CA PRO A 150 -7.14 8.20 -8.30
C PRO A 150 -7.84 6.89 -7.90
N ALA A 151 -8.68 6.35 -8.79
CA ALA A 151 -9.32 5.04 -8.57
C ALA A 151 -8.30 3.92 -8.36
N THR A 152 -7.09 4.05 -8.90
CA THR A 152 -5.99 3.09 -8.66
C THR A 152 -5.56 2.97 -7.20
N ILE A 153 -6.06 3.80 -6.29
CA ILE A 153 -5.88 3.60 -4.85
C ILE A 153 -6.48 2.28 -4.34
N CYS A 154 -7.45 1.65 -5.04
CA CYS A 154 -7.93 0.30 -4.68
C CYS A 154 -6.79 -0.73 -4.68
N ARG A 155 -5.71 -0.47 -5.44
CA ARG A 155 -4.58 -1.40 -5.56
C ARG A 155 -3.81 -1.60 -4.25
N LEU A 156 -4.01 -0.70 -3.28
CA LEU A 156 -3.47 -0.83 -1.92
C LEU A 156 -4.40 -1.74 -1.11
N GLY A 157 -4.42 -3.04 -1.43
CA GLY A 157 -5.40 -4.00 -0.90
C GLY A 157 -5.35 -4.24 0.62
N HIS A 158 -4.26 -3.80 1.28
CA HIS A 158 -4.09 -3.88 2.73
C HIS A 158 -4.29 -2.53 3.44
N LEU A 159 -4.66 -1.47 2.71
CA LEU A 159 -4.83 -0.14 3.27
C LEU A 159 -6.02 -0.11 4.22
N ALA A 160 -5.74 0.18 5.49
CA ALA A 160 -6.71 0.24 6.57
C ALA A 160 -6.95 1.68 7.04
N GLU A 161 -5.99 2.57 6.88
CA GLU A 161 -6.11 3.98 7.28
C GLU A 161 -5.65 4.90 6.15
N LEU A 162 -6.52 5.83 5.77
CA LEU A 162 -6.23 6.89 4.80
C LEU A 162 -6.51 8.25 5.44
N VAL A 163 -5.53 9.14 5.39
CA VAL A 163 -5.63 10.51 5.89
C VAL A 163 -5.37 11.49 4.74
N LEU A 164 -6.38 12.31 4.43
CA LEU A 164 -6.34 13.36 3.42
C LEU A 164 -6.86 14.65 4.06
N HIS A 165 -5.96 15.45 4.62
CA HIS A 165 -6.28 16.77 5.16
C HIS A 165 -5.57 17.81 4.31
N ASN A 166 -6.27 18.47 3.38
CA ASN A 166 -5.62 19.24 2.31
C ASN A 166 -6.18 20.65 2.10
N GLY A 167 -6.64 21.30 3.19
CA GLY A 167 -6.92 22.73 3.27
C GLY A 167 -7.43 23.35 1.97
N ASP A 168 -8.48 22.76 1.37
CA ASP A 168 -9.22 23.19 0.16
C ASP A 168 -9.00 22.43 -1.15
N ALA A 169 -8.01 21.53 -1.26
CA ALA A 169 -7.65 20.98 -2.57
C ALA A 169 -8.57 19.85 -3.07
N LEU A 170 -9.10 19.01 -2.17
CA LEU A 170 -9.75 17.75 -2.55
C LEU A 170 -11.12 17.96 -3.19
N CYS A 171 -11.29 17.49 -4.43
CA CYS A 171 -12.53 17.59 -5.18
C CYS A 171 -13.50 16.44 -4.88
N LEU A 172 -14.73 16.77 -4.45
CA LEU A 172 -15.77 15.79 -4.11
C LEU A 172 -16.10 14.82 -5.26
N SER A 173 -16.19 15.31 -6.50
CA SER A 173 -16.52 14.45 -7.66
C SER A 173 -15.45 13.40 -7.95
N SER A 174 -14.17 13.73 -7.68
CA SER A 174 -13.09 12.75 -7.76
C SER A 174 -13.20 11.71 -6.67
N LEU A 175 -13.52 12.14 -5.44
CA LEU A 175 -13.70 11.24 -4.32
C LEU A 175 -14.88 10.28 -4.55
N GLN A 176 -16.01 10.77 -5.07
CA GLN A 176 -17.18 9.96 -5.41
C GLN A 176 -16.86 8.86 -6.43
N ARG A 177 -16.19 9.21 -7.53
CA ARG A 177 -15.78 8.24 -8.56
C ARG A 177 -14.84 7.18 -8.01
N THR A 178 -13.91 7.60 -7.16
CA THR A 178 -12.95 6.70 -6.54
C THR A 178 -13.70 5.74 -5.61
N LEU A 179 -14.53 6.24 -4.70
CA LEU A 179 -15.33 5.41 -3.77
C LEU A 179 -16.35 4.48 -4.44
N GLN A 180 -16.83 4.79 -5.65
CA GLN A 180 -17.69 3.90 -6.44
C GLN A 180 -17.06 2.53 -6.76
N HIS A 181 -15.74 2.49 -6.95
CA HIS A 181 -15.02 1.31 -7.43
C HIS A 181 -14.22 0.60 -6.34
N LEU A 182 -14.45 0.94 -5.07
CA LEU A 182 -13.57 0.59 -3.98
C LEU A 182 -14.24 -0.41 -3.04
N ASP A 183 -13.90 -1.69 -3.19
CA ASP A 183 -13.92 -2.68 -2.10
C ASP A 183 -12.75 -2.40 -1.14
N LEU A 184 -12.60 -1.14 -0.73
CA LEU A 184 -11.57 -0.74 0.22
C LEU A 184 -11.91 -1.32 1.57
N LYS A 185 -10.93 -1.99 2.16
CA LYS A 185 -11.00 -2.46 3.54
C LYS A 185 -10.57 -1.38 4.53
N LEU A 186 -10.85 -0.12 4.20
CA LEU A 186 -10.54 1.00 5.08
C LEU A 186 -11.31 0.85 6.38
N ILE A 187 -10.59 0.94 7.49
CA ILE A 187 -11.14 0.97 8.85
C ILE A 187 -11.26 2.42 9.31
N LYS A 188 -10.32 3.28 8.89
CA LYS A 188 -10.27 4.69 9.26
C LYS A 188 -10.09 5.55 8.02
N PHE A 189 -10.96 6.54 7.86
CA PHE A 189 -10.85 7.53 6.79
C PHE A 189 -10.97 8.94 7.36
N LYS A 190 -9.93 9.74 7.18
CA LYS A 190 -9.90 11.14 7.63
C LYS A 190 -9.84 12.08 6.43
N LEU A 191 -10.80 12.98 6.37
CA LEU A 191 -11.06 13.96 5.33
C LEU A 191 -11.18 15.36 5.92
N ASP A 192 -10.64 15.59 7.11
CA ASP A 192 -10.72 16.85 7.82
C ASP A 192 -10.13 18.01 7.02
N ASP A 193 -10.73 19.18 7.15
CA ASP A 193 -10.40 20.44 6.49
C ASP A 193 -10.22 20.34 4.97
N ASN A 194 -11.09 19.53 4.34
CA ASN A 194 -11.36 19.68 2.92
C ASN A 194 -12.63 20.52 2.75
N LYS A 195 -12.70 21.35 1.69
CA LYS A 195 -13.91 22.08 1.26
C LYS A 195 -15.01 21.16 0.71
N LEU A 196 -15.21 20.01 1.33
CA LEU A 196 -16.31 19.13 1.02
C LEU A 196 -17.58 19.83 1.50
N VAL A 197 -18.48 20.09 0.55
CA VAL A 197 -19.83 20.58 0.86
C VAL A 197 -20.71 19.42 1.30
N TRP A 198 -20.46 18.20 0.80
CA TRP A 198 -21.22 16.99 1.11
C TRP A 198 -20.28 15.80 1.32
N LEU A 199 -20.72 14.80 2.09
CA LEU A 199 -20.07 13.50 2.11
C LEU A 199 -20.39 12.71 0.82
N PRO A 200 -19.44 11.93 0.28
CA PRO A 200 -19.68 11.11 -0.89
C PRO A 200 -20.62 9.95 -0.56
N PHE A 201 -21.71 9.78 -1.32
CA PHE A 201 -22.73 8.76 -1.07
C PHE A 201 -22.18 7.32 -1.02
N HIS A 202 -21.16 7.00 -1.83
CA HIS A 202 -20.49 5.69 -1.83
C HIS A 202 -19.71 5.37 -0.54
N ILE A 203 -19.58 6.29 0.42
CA ILE A 203 -18.86 6.02 1.68
C ILE A 203 -19.55 4.93 2.51
N GLY A 204 -20.87 4.79 2.38
CA GLY A 204 -21.65 3.71 3.00
C GLY A 204 -21.37 2.32 2.42
N HIS A 205 -20.69 2.22 1.27
CA HIS A 205 -20.29 0.92 0.70
C HIS A 205 -19.00 0.36 1.30
N ILE A 206 -18.28 1.15 2.12
CA ILE A 206 -17.03 0.72 2.75
C ILE A 206 -17.36 -0.13 3.99
N SER A 207 -17.64 -1.41 3.78
CA SER A 207 -18.16 -2.35 4.80
C SER A 207 -17.30 -2.52 6.07
N LYS A 208 -16.02 -2.15 6.02
CA LYS A 208 -15.08 -2.26 7.15
C LYS A 208 -14.82 -0.93 7.87
N LEU A 209 -15.42 0.17 7.42
CA LEU A 209 -15.18 1.50 7.97
C LEU A 209 -15.76 1.59 9.39
N ARG A 210 -14.93 2.03 10.34
CA ARG A 210 -15.29 2.22 11.76
C ARG A 210 -15.05 3.64 12.25
N PHE A 211 -14.28 4.43 11.51
CA PHE A 211 -13.97 5.80 11.86
C PHE A 211 -13.96 6.67 10.62
N LEU A 212 -14.81 7.70 10.61
CA LEU A 212 -14.85 8.70 9.56
C LEU A 212 -14.79 10.08 10.20
N SER A 213 -13.77 10.84 9.83
CA SER A 213 -13.63 12.25 10.21
C SER A 213 -13.69 13.08 8.95
N ALA A 214 -14.56 14.09 8.91
CA ALA A 214 -14.73 14.98 7.78
C ALA A 214 -15.09 16.39 8.28
N ALA A 215 -14.40 16.81 9.33
CA ALA A 215 -14.63 18.09 9.95
C ALA A 215 -14.24 19.22 9.00
N HIS A 216 -15.18 20.09 8.64
CA HIS A 216 -14.88 21.35 7.96
C HIS A 216 -16.03 22.34 8.15
N LYS A 217 -15.71 23.64 8.12
CA LYS A 217 -16.67 24.73 8.39
C LYS A 217 -17.85 24.79 7.41
N GLN A 218 -17.69 24.25 6.20
CA GLN A 218 -18.65 24.35 5.09
C GLN A 218 -19.34 23.02 4.74
N LEU A 219 -19.15 21.97 5.54
CA LEU A 219 -19.82 20.70 5.28
C LEU A 219 -21.33 20.88 5.57
N ALA A 220 -22.11 21.08 4.51
CA ALA A 220 -23.55 20.99 4.59
C ALA A 220 -23.91 19.50 4.68
N LEU A 221 -24.72 19.11 5.65
CA LEU A 221 -25.24 17.74 5.66
C LEU A 221 -26.50 17.69 4.80
N THR A 222 -26.47 16.93 3.71
CA THR A 222 -27.73 16.42 3.14
C THR A 222 -28.09 15.23 4.03
N PHE A 223 -28.83 15.50 5.11
CA PHE A 223 -29.66 14.47 5.74
C PHE A 223 -30.86 14.20 4.80
N PRO A 224 -31.51 13.02 4.75
CA PRO A 224 -31.37 11.80 5.56
C PRO A 224 -30.93 10.54 4.76
N LEU A 225 -31.02 10.51 3.42
CA LEU A 225 -30.89 9.25 2.66
C LEU A 225 -29.51 8.60 2.79
N THR A 226 -28.43 9.37 2.68
CA THR A 226 -27.07 8.83 2.74
C THR A 226 -26.73 8.30 4.14
N LEU A 227 -27.20 8.97 5.20
CA LEU A 227 -27.02 8.49 6.57
C LEU A 227 -27.96 7.30 6.87
N GLN A 228 -29.15 7.27 6.29
CA GLN A 228 -30.05 6.13 6.38
C GLN A 228 -29.50 4.91 5.62
N GLU A 229 -28.86 5.09 4.48
CA GLU A 229 -28.13 4.03 3.76
C GLU A 229 -26.90 3.55 4.54
N MET A 230 -26.15 4.47 5.16
CA MET A 230 -25.06 4.11 6.07
C MET A 230 -25.58 3.37 7.31
N ALA A 231 -26.68 3.82 7.91
CA ALA A 231 -27.27 3.21 9.10
C ALA A 231 -27.91 1.84 8.82
N SER A 232 -28.67 1.71 7.73
CA SER A 232 -29.37 0.49 7.33
C SER A 232 -28.43 -0.63 6.88
N ARG A 233 -27.23 -0.31 6.39
CA ARG A 233 -26.25 -1.28 5.93
C ARG A 233 -25.25 -1.66 7.03
N ALA A 234 -25.72 -2.01 8.23
CA ALA A 234 -24.89 -2.54 9.32
C ALA A 234 -23.62 -1.71 9.65
N VAL A 235 -23.63 -0.40 9.36
CA VAL A 235 -22.52 0.50 9.69
C VAL A 235 -22.74 1.16 11.06
N ALA A 236 -23.30 0.39 12.00
CA ALA A 236 -23.66 0.82 13.36
C ALA A 236 -22.45 1.20 14.25
N ASN A 237 -21.23 1.22 13.71
CA ASN A 237 -20.00 1.46 14.46
C ASN A 237 -19.07 2.49 13.82
N ILE A 238 -19.56 3.35 12.90
CA ILE A 238 -18.75 4.50 12.47
C ILE A 238 -18.86 5.60 13.53
N ARG A 239 -17.74 5.88 14.19
CA ARG A 239 -17.57 7.14 14.91
C ARG A 239 -17.41 8.27 13.88
N LEU A 240 -18.41 9.14 13.80
CA LEU A 240 -18.41 10.35 12.98
C LEU A 240 -17.93 11.53 13.81
N VAL A 241 -16.91 12.24 13.34
CA VAL A 241 -16.45 13.49 13.96
C VAL A 241 -16.69 14.64 12.97
N LEU A 242 -17.67 15.49 13.29
CA LEU A 242 -18.05 16.67 12.52
C LEU A 242 -18.02 17.90 13.44
N TYR A 243 -17.12 18.86 13.19
CA TYR A 243 -16.86 19.99 14.10
C TYR A 243 -18.01 21.00 14.24
N ASN A 244 -19.09 20.89 13.43
CA ASN A 244 -20.19 21.84 13.44
C ASN A 244 -21.50 21.30 14.05
N ILE A 245 -21.54 20.05 14.55
CA ILE A 245 -22.74 19.50 15.17
C ILE A 245 -22.36 18.69 16.42
N LEU A 246 -22.55 19.30 17.58
CA LEU A 246 -22.90 18.56 18.80
C LEU A 246 -24.08 17.66 18.46
N PHE A 247 -23.97 16.36 18.73
CA PHE A 247 -24.91 15.27 18.38
C PHE A 247 -24.62 14.51 17.09
N LEU A 248 -23.74 13.51 17.18
CA LEU A 248 -23.98 12.20 16.55
C LEU A 248 -23.41 11.04 17.40
N ASP A 249 -23.16 11.23 18.70
CA ASP A 249 -22.66 10.15 19.58
C ASP A 249 -23.69 9.03 19.83
N ASN A 250 -24.97 9.21 19.45
CA ASN A 250 -26.06 8.29 19.78
C ASN A 250 -26.88 7.75 18.60
N ALA A 251 -26.57 8.08 17.33
CA ALA A 251 -27.42 7.64 16.21
C ALA A 251 -27.28 6.15 15.84
N PHE A 252 -26.36 5.41 16.45
CA PHE A 252 -26.04 4.04 16.05
C PHE A 252 -26.04 3.01 17.21
N SER A 253 -26.49 3.36 18.42
CA SER A 253 -26.46 2.43 19.56
C SER A 253 -27.66 1.46 19.63
N LYS A 254 -28.63 1.57 18.72
CA LYS A 254 -29.78 0.66 18.64
C LYS A 254 -30.16 0.39 17.17
N ALA A 255 -29.48 -0.58 16.57
CA ALA A 255 -29.98 -1.35 15.43
C ALA A 255 -29.34 -2.74 15.47
#